data_AF-A0A379B594-F1
#
_entry.id   AF-A0A379B594-F1
#
_cell.length_a   1.000
_cell.length_b   1.000
_cell.length_c   1.000
_cell.angle_alpha   90.00
_cell.angle_beta   90.00
_cell.angle_gamma   90.00
#
_symmetry.space_group_name_H-M   'P 1'
#
loop_
_entity.id
_entity.type
_entity.pdbx_description
1 polymer ?
#
loop_
_entity_poly.entity_id
_entity_poly.type
_entity_poly.pdbx_seq_one_letter_code
_entity_poly.pdbx_strand_id
1 'polypeptide(L)'
;MSKIQSKQKRKLSCFITYNPLIKHKTGLLNLAEELGNISQACKAMGMSRDTFYRYQQAVEQGGVEALLNQTRRVPNIKNRVDEHIEQAVVKFALDFPAYGQVRVSNELRKQGIFVSAGGVRSIWLRHNLANFKQRLNALEKEVAEKGIILNESQVQALERKKEDDISTGEIECSGTLIPQSSISGKI
;
A
#
# COMPACT_ATOMS: atom_id res chain seq x y z
N MET A 1 6.32 11.42 -35.31
CA MET A 1 5.92 10.85 -34.00
C MET A 1 6.68 9.58 -33.57
N SER A 2 7.88 9.29 -34.09
CA SER A 2 8.59 8.00 -33.87
C SER A 2 9.77 8.03 -32.87
N LYS A 3 10.27 9.21 -32.48
CA LYS A 3 11.49 9.33 -31.65
C LYS A 3 11.24 9.43 -30.14
N ILE A 4 10.02 9.77 -29.72
CA ILE A 4 9.66 9.94 -28.29
C ILE A 4 9.38 8.56 -27.64
N GLN A 5 8.70 7.69 -28.37
CA GLN A 5 8.43 6.29 -28.00
C GLN A 5 9.73 5.47 -27.83
N SER A 6 10.75 5.71 -28.65
CA SER A 6 12.04 4.99 -28.55
C SER A 6 12.89 5.46 -27.36
N LYS A 7 12.84 6.74 -26.99
CA LYS A 7 13.51 7.25 -25.78
C LYS A 7 12.84 6.76 -24.50
N GLN A 8 11.51 6.61 -24.48
CA GLN A 8 10.79 6.01 -23.35
C GLN A 8 11.07 4.51 -23.20
N LYS A 9 11.13 3.74 -24.30
CA LYS A 9 11.58 2.32 -24.27
C LYS A 9 13.03 2.15 -23.79
N ARG A 10 13.94 3.06 -24.16
CA ARG A 10 15.34 3.07 -23.67
C ARG A 10 15.49 3.52 -22.21
N LYS A 11 14.62 4.41 -21.72
CA LYS A 11 14.60 4.81 -20.30
C LYS A 11 14.06 3.70 -19.41
N LEU A 12 13.04 2.96 -19.86
CA LEU A 12 12.54 1.77 -19.16
C LEU A 12 13.57 0.64 -19.18
N SER A 13 14.25 0.40 -20.32
CA SER A 13 15.30 -0.63 -20.41
C SER A 13 16.46 -0.39 -19.44
N CYS A 14 16.73 0.86 -19.05
CA CYS A 14 17.84 1.21 -18.16
C CYS A 14 17.53 1.01 -16.66
N PHE A 15 16.26 1.10 -16.24
CA PHE A 15 15.85 0.82 -14.85
C PHE A 15 15.79 -0.69 -14.56
N ILE A 16 15.45 -1.49 -15.56
CA ILE A 16 15.34 -2.95 -15.45
C ILE A 16 16.75 -3.59 -15.43
N THR A 17 17.77 -2.92 -15.96
CA THR A 17 19.14 -3.46 -16.02
C THR A 17 19.93 -3.43 -14.70
N TYR A 18 19.40 -2.88 -13.61
CA TYR A 18 20.11 -2.78 -12.31
C TYR A 18 19.59 -3.78 -11.25
N ASN A 19 19.03 -4.92 -11.64
CA ASN A 19 18.77 -6.00 -10.69
C ASN A 19 19.71 -7.18 -11.01
N PRO A 20 20.64 -7.55 -10.11
CA PRO A 20 21.60 -8.63 -10.37
C PRO A 20 20.92 -9.97 -10.67
N LEU A 21 19.71 -10.18 -10.12
CA LEU A 21 18.89 -11.36 -10.41
C LEU A 21 18.46 -11.43 -11.87
N ILE A 22 18.09 -10.31 -12.48
CA ILE A 22 17.66 -10.30 -13.90
C ILE A 22 18.85 -10.59 -14.79
N LYS A 23 20.00 -9.96 -14.52
CA LYS A 23 21.23 -10.19 -15.31
C LYS A 23 21.61 -11.66 -15.36
N HIS A 24 21.54 -12.35 -14.22
CA HIS A 24 21.83 -13.78 -14.16
C HIS A 24 20.81 -14.60 -14.98
N LYS A 25 19.52 -14.28 -14.93
CA LYS A 25 18.48 -14.99 -15.69
C LYS A 25 18.56 -14.74 -17.19
N THR A 26 18.76 -13.49 -17.60
CA THR A 26 18.93 -13.12 -19.01
C THR A 26 20.25 -13.63 -19.57
N GLY A 27 21.30 -13.67 -18.74
CA GLY A 27 22.61 -14.22 -19.13
C GLY A 27 22.53 -15.68 -19.53
N LEU A 28 21.68 -16.49 -18.87
CA LEU A 28 21.45 -17.88 -19.26
C LEU A 28 20.87 -17.99 -20.68
N LEU A 29 19.87 -17.17 -21.00
CA LEU A 29 19.17 -17.20 -22.29
C LEU A 29 20.12 -16.77 -23.41
N ASN A 30 20.88 -15.69 -23.18
CA ASN A 30 21.86 -15.20 -24.15
C ASN A 30 22.99 -16.22 -24.37
N LEU A 31 23.51 -16.85 -23.32
CA LEU A 31 24.56 -17.87 -23.43
C LEU A 31 24.09 -19.10 -24.21
N ALA A 32 22.81 -19.49 -24.06
CA ALA A 32 22.25 -20.59 -24.82
C ALA A 32 22.11 -20.25 -26.31
N GLU A 33 21.81 -18.99 -26.65
CA GLU A 33 21.75 -18.49 -28.03
C GLU A 33 23.14 -18.44 -28.68
N GLU A 34 24.15 -17.94 -27.96
CA GLU A 34 25.54 -17.88 -28.44
C GLU A 34 26.14 -19.28 -28.68
N LEU A 35 25.89 -20.24 -27.78
CA LEU A 35 26.42 -21.61 -27.90
C LEU A 35 25.59 -22.50 -28.82
N GLY A 36 24.35 -22.13 -29.14
CA GLY A 36 23.38 -23.00 -29.81
C GLY A 36 23.07 -24.30 -29.04
N ASN A 37 23.47 -24.41 -27.77
CA ASN A 37 23.34 -25.61 -26.95
C ASN A 37 22.90 -25.28 -25.52
N ILE A 38 21.62 -25.58 -25.24
CA ILE A 38 20.97 -25.33 -23.95
C ILE A 38 21.66 -26.09 -22.81
N SER A 39 22.08 -27.34 -23.04
CA SER A 39 22.65 -28.18 -21.99
C SER A 39 24.03 -27.69 -21.55
N GLN A 40 24.84 -27.21 -22.49
CA GLN A 40 26.15 -26.63 -22.19
C GLN A 40 26.03 -25.28 -21.48
N ALA A 41 25.11 -24.41 -21.92
CA ALA A 41 24.83 -23.14 -21.25
C ALA A 41 24.34 -23.35 -19.80
N CYS A 42 23.42 -24.29 -19.59
CA CYS A 42 22.93 -24.66 -18.26
C CYS A 42 24.05 -25.21 -17.36
N LYS A 43 24.96 -26.04 -17.90
CA LYS A 43 26.10 -26.59 -17.16
C LYS A 43 27.10 -25.51 -16.76
N ALA A 44 27.38 -24.56 -17.65
CA ALA A 44 28.29 -23.44 -17.39
C ALA A 44 27.75 -22.48 -16.32
N MET A 45 26.44 -22.23 -16.31
CA MET A 45 25.76 -21.35 -15.35
C MET A 45 25.31 -22.05 -14.06
N GLY A 46 25.51 -23.37 -13.94
CA GLY A 46 25.07 -24.15 -12.77
C GLY A 46 23.55 -24.22 -12.59
N MET A 47 22.78 -24.19 -13.68
CA MET A 47 21.31 -24.15 -13.67
C MET A 47 20.69 -25.44 -14.24
N SER A 48 19.49 -25.80 -13.80
CA SER A 48 18.76 -26.92 -14.39
C SER A 48 18.17 -26.55 -15.75
N ARG A 49 18.09 -27.54 -16.65
CA ARG A 49 17.39 -27.39 -17.94
C ARG A 49 15.92 -26.99 -17.77
N ASP A 50 15.26 -27.45 -16.70
CA ASP A 50 13.90 -27.03 -16.36
C ASP A 50 13.82 -25.51 -16.14
N THR A 51 14.78 -24.94 -15.43
CA THR A 51 14.81 -23.49 -15.17
C THR A 51 14.96 -22.67 -16.44
N PHE A 52 15.71 -23.17 -17.42
CA PHE A 52 15.82 -22.55 -18.74
C PHE A 52 14.45 -22.43 -19.42
N TYR A 53 13.70 -23.53 -19.53
CA TYR A 53 12.39 -23.51 -20.18
C TYR A 53 11.38 -22.63 -19.45
N ARG A 54 11.45 -22.55 -18.11
CA ARG A 54 10.61 -21.62 -17.34
C ARG A 54 10.93 -20.16 -17.64
N TYR A 55 12.21 -19.82 -17.84
CA TYR A 55 12.60 -18.46 -18.21
C TYR A 55 12.27 -18.13 -19.66
N GLN A 56 12.46 -19.07 -20.58
CA GLN A 56 12.05 -18.93 -21.97
C GLN A 56 10.54 -18.65 -22.05
N GLN A 57 9.73 -19.48 -21.39
CA GLN A 57 8.28 -19.32 -21.35
C GLN A 57 7.86 -17.97 -20.74
N ALA A 58 8.52 -17.53 -19.66
CA ALA A 58 8.25 -16.23 -19.05
C ALA A 58 8.57 -15.07 -20.01
N VAL A 59 9.71 -15.14 -20.72
CA VAL A 59 10.10 -14.12 -21.70
C VAL A 59 9.17 -14.10 -22.91
N GLU A 60 8.72 -15.27 -23.39
CA GLU A 60 7.74 -15.36 -24.46
C GLU A 60 6.39 -14.73 -24.09
N GLN A 61 5.96 -14.86 -22.82
CA GLN A 61 4.67 -14.34 -22.35
C GLN A 61 4.68 -12.84 -21.98
N GLY A 62 5.75 -12.36 -21.36
CA GLY A 62 5.80 -11.00 -20.79
C GLY A 62 7.13 -10.29 -20.93
N GLY A 63 7.98 -10.73 -21.87
CA GLY A 63 9.28 -10.14 -22.14
C GLY A 63 10.28 -10.30 -20.99
N VAL A 64 11.37 -9.53 -21.04
CA VAL A 64 12.42 -9.55 -20.01
C VAL A 64 11.88 -9.13 -18.63
N GLU A 65 10.83 -8.31 -18.61
CA GLU A 65 10.17 -7.87 -17.39
C GLU A 65 9.47 -9.01 -16.64
N ALA A 66 8.99 -10.05 -17.33
CA ALA A 66 8.40 -11.22 -16.68
C ALA A 66 9.40 -12.04 -15.84
N LEU A 67 10.71 -11.86 -16.05
CA LEU A 67 11.75 -12.47 -15.24
C LEU A 67 11.91 -11.80 -13.86
N LEU A 68 11.34 -10.60 -13.68
CA LEU A 68 11.22 -9.95 -12.38
C LEU A 68 10.20 -10.68 -11.53
N ASN A 69 10.72 -11.44 -10.56
CA ASN A 69 10.03 -11.97 -9.37
C ASN A 69 8.51 -12.07 -9.48
N GLN A 70 8.03 -13.20 -9.99
CA GLN A 70 6.65 -13.62 -9.75
C GLN A 70 6.49 -13.87 -8.24
N THR A 71 5.87 -12.93 -7.53
CA THR A 71 5.62 -13.05 -6.10
C THR A 71 4.84 -14.34 -5.84
N ARG A 72 5.45 -15.30 -5.12
CA ARG A 72 4.79 -16.58 -4.76
C ARG A 72 3.55 -16.40 -3.87
N ARG A 73 3.36 -15.22 -3.29
CA ARG A 73 2.23 -14.86 -2.43
C ARG A 73 1.08 -14.32 -3.30
N VAL A 74 0.45 -15.19 -4.05
CA VAL A 74 -0.79 -14.85 -4.76
C VAL A 74 -1.96 -14.99 -3.78
N PRO A 75 -2.83 -13.97 -3.62
CA PRO A 75 -4.02 -14.09 -2.78
C PRO A 75 -4.92 -15.23 -3.27
N ASN A 76 -5.34 -16.12 -2.36
CA ASN A 76 -6.28 -17.19 -2.69
C ASN A 76 -7.72 -16.62 -2.69
N ILE A 77 -8.32 -16.54 -3.88
CA ILE A 77 -9.67 -16.00 -4.10
C ILE A 77 -10.73 -16.79 -3.32
N LYS A 78 -10.51 -18.10 -3.10
CA LYS A 78 -11.45 -18.96 -2.35
C LYS A 78 -11.57 -18.62 -0.88
N ASN A 79 -10.54 -17.97 -0.31
CA ASN A 79 -10.54 -17.53 1.09
C ASN A 79 -11.07 -16.09 1.22
N ARG A 80 -11.68 -15.55 0.17
CA ARG A 80 -12.25 -14.21 0.22
C ARG A 80 -13.55 -14.22 1.00
N VAL A 81 -13.75 -13.18 1.79
CA VAL A 81 -14.98 -12.95 2.53
C VAL A 81 -16.05 -12.52 1.52
N ASP A 82 -17.29 -12.91 1.74
CA ASP A 82 -18.41 -12.53 0.87
C ASP A 82 -18.47 -11.01 0.65
N GLU A 83 -18.81 -10.62 -0.57
CA GLU A 83 -18.80 -9.22 -0.99
C GLU A 83 -19.71 -8.35 -0.11
N HIS A 84 -20.89 -8.85 0.27
CA HIS A 84 -21.80 -8.15 1.17
C HIS A 84 -21.16 -7.81 2.53
N ILE A 85 -20.35 -8.72 3.06
CA ILE A 85 -19.64 -8.52 4.33
C ILE A 85 -18.50 -7.51 4.15
N GLU A 86 -17.77 -7.57 3.03
CA GLU A 86 -16.74 -6.57 2.71
C GLU A 86 -17.34 -5.17 2.62
N GLN A 87 -18.47 -5.02 1.91
CA GLN A 87 -19.18 -3.75 1.77
C GLN A 87 -19.67 -3.22 3.11
N ALA A 88 -20.23 -4.07 3.99
CA ALA A 88 -20.65 -3.67 5.33
C ALA A 88 -19.47 -3.15 6.17
N VAL A 89 -18.32 -3.82 6.11
CA VAL A 89 -17.10 -3.40 6.83
C VAL A 89 -16.57 -2.06 6.32
N VAL A 90 -16.58 -1.84 5.01
CA VAL A 90 -16.15 -0.58 4.38
C VAL A 90 -17.08 0.56 4.76
N LYS A 91 -18.40 0.34 4.64
CA LYS A 91 -19.41 1.32 5.03
C LYS A 91 -19.25 1.73 6.50
N PHE A 92 -19.10 0.75 7.39
CA PHE A 92 -18.90 1.02 8.81
C PHE A 92 -17.63 1.82 9.11
N ALA A 93 -16.56 1.61 8.33
CA ALA A 93 -15.32 2.37 8.46
C ALA A 93 -15.45 3.83 8.01
N LEU A 94 -16.37 4.13 7.08
CA LEU A 94 -16.70 5.49 6.65
C LEU A 94 -17.66 6.18 7.63
N ASP A 95 -18.63 5.45 8.18
CA ASP A 95 -19.59 5.96 9.16
C ASP A 95 -18.90 6.30 10.50
N PHE A 96 -17.96 5.45 10.93
CA PHE A 96 -17.25 5.58 12.20
C PHE A 96 -15.72 5.46 12.03
N PRO A 97 -15.07 6.47 11.43
CA PRO A 97 -13.63 6.42 11.14
C PRO A 97 -12.77 6.29 12.41
N ALA A 98 -13.25 6.75 13.57
CA ALA A 98 -12.53 6.65 14.84
C ALA A 98 -12.47 5.22 15.41
N TYR A 99 -13.32 4.28 14.96
CA TYR A 99 -13.42 2.97 15.59
C TYR A 99 -12.28 2.03 15.18
N GLY A 100 -11.74 1.30 16.15
CA GLY A 100 -10.71 0.28 15.91
C GLY A 100 -11.27 -1.05 15.42
N GLN A 101 -10.41 -1.90 14.86
CA GLN A 101 -10.79 -3.21 14.27
C GLN A 101 -11.61 -4.11 15.21
N VAL A 102 -11.31 -4.10 16.52
CA VAL A 102 -12.03 -4.91 17.53
C VAL A 102 -13.43 -4.36 17.77
N ARG A 103 -13.57 -3.03 17.86
CA ARG A 103 -14.87 -2.36 18.05
C ARG A 103 -15.78 -2.59 16.86
N VAL A 104 -15.25 -2.42 15.64
CA VAL A 104 -15.99 -2.71 14.40
C VAL A 104 -16.45 -4.16 14.33
N SER A 105 -15.58 -5.12 14.65
CA SER A 105 -15.95 -6.54 14.72
C SER A 105 -17.11 -6.81 15.70
N ASN A 106 -17.09 -6.18 16.88
CA ASN A 106 -18.13 -6.35 17.88
C ASN A 106 -19.48 -5.72 17.45
N GLU A 107 -19.45 -4.53 16.84
CA GLU A 107 -20.65 -3.87 16.35
C GLU A 107 -21.28 -4.64 15.17
N LEU A 108 -20.47 -5.13 14.24
CA LEU A 108 -20.95 -6.00 13.15
C LEU A 108 -21.56 -7.30 13.68
N ARG A 109 -21.01 -7.85 14.77
CA ARG A 109 -21.57 -9.04 15.42
C ARG A 109 -22.98 -8.80 15.96
N LYS A 110 -23.26 -7.60 16.49
CA LYS A 110 -24.61 -7.21 16.93
C LYS A 110 -25.60 -7.11 15.76
N GLN A 111 -25.11 -6.78 14.57
CA GLN A 111 -25.90 -6.73 13.33
C GLN A 111 -26.04 -8.10 12.65
N GLY A 112 -25.54 -9.18 13.27
CA GLY A 112 -25.59 -10.54 12.72
C GLY A 112 -24.46 -10.87 11.73
N ILE A 113 -23.48 -9.99 11.56
CA ILE A 113 -22.34 -10.19 10.66
C ILE A 113 -21.13 -10.67 11.47
N PHE A 114 -20.72 -11.92 11.25
CA PHE A 114 -19.62 -12.54 11.99
C PHE A 114 -18.29 -12.37 11.26
N VAL A 115 -17.48 -11.39 11.68
CA VAL A 115 -16.13 -11.16 11.16
C VAL A 115 -15.16 -10.97 12.31
N SER A 116 -14.00 -11.63 12.26
CA SER A 116 -12.94 -11.45 13.25
C SER A 116 -12.24 -10.09 13.09
N ALA A 117 -11.66 -9.56 14.17
CA ALA A 117 -10.89 -8.32 14.10
C ALA A 117 -9.73 -8.37 13.07
N GLY A 118 -9.08 -9.54 12.90
CA GLY A 118 -8.07 -9.75 11.86
C GLY A 118 -8.65 -9.77 10.44
N GLY A 119 -9.87 -10.30 10.28
CA GLY A 119 -10.62 -10.23 9.03
C GLY A 119 -10.95 -8.80 8.63
N VAL A 120 -11.44 -7.99 9.58
CA VAL A 120 -11.69 -6.55 9.39
C VAL A 120 -10.43 -5.83 8.92
N ARG A 121 -9.29 -6.06 9.59
CA ARG A 121 -7.99 -5.47 9.19
C ARG A 121 -7.58 -5.88 7.78
N SER A 122 -7.75 -7.14 7.43
CA SER A 122 -7.40 -7.67 6.10
C SER A 122 -8.24 -7.01 5.01
N ILE A 123 -9.54 -6.78 5.26
CA ILE A 123 -10.44 -6.04 4.38
C ILE A 123 -9.94 -4.59 4.24
N TRP A 124 -9.63 -3.90 5.35
CA TRP A 124 -9.13 -2.52 5.31
C TRP A 124 -7.83 -2.36 4.54
N LEU A 125 -6.89 -3.31 4.66
CA LEU A 125 -5.64 -3.27 3.90
C LEU A 125 -5.89 -3.34 2.39
N ARG A 126 -6.91 -4.07 1.94
CA ARG A 126 -7.28 -4.16 0.52
C ARG A 126 -7.90 -2.87 0.00
N HIS A 127 -8.69 -2.18 0.82
CA HIS A 127 -9.37 -0.94 0.47
C HIS A 127 -8.56 0.32 0.80
N ASN A 128 -7.32 0.18 1.25
CA ASN A 128 -6.48 1.29 1.74
C ASN A 128 -7.15 2.08 2.89
N LEU A 129 -7.83 1.41 3.81
CA LEU A 129 -8.53 1.99 4.97
C LEU A 129 -7.84 1.61 6.31
N ALA A 130 -6.56 1.23 6.26
CA ALA A 130 -5.86 0.65 7.41
C ALA A 130 -5.59 1.67 8.52
N ASN A 131 -5.34 2.92 8.13
CA ASN A 131 -5.02 4.02 9.06
C ASN A 131 -6.19 5.00 9.19
N PHE A 132 -6.26 5.69 10.33
CA PHE A 132 -7.24 6.75 10.55
C PHE A 132 -7.18 7.84 9.47
N LYS A 133 -5.98 8.32 9.14
CA LYS A 133 -5.76 9.28 8.03
C LYS A 133 -6.30 8.80 6.69
N GLN A 134 -6.13 7.51 6.39
CA GLN A 134 -6.61 6.94 5.14
C GLN A 134 -8.13 6.83 5.09
N ARG A 135 -8.77 6.48 6.23
CA ARG A 135 -10.23 6.46 6.36
C ARG A 135 -10.81 7.87 6.20
N LEU A 136 -10.13 8.87 6.73
CA LEU A 136 -10.56 10.26 6.59
C LEU A 136 -10.43 10.76 5.14
N ASN A 137 -9.32 10.46 4.47
CA ASN A 137 -9.16 10.79 3.05
C ASN A 137 -10.21 10.07 2.18
N ALA A 138 -10.60 8.85 2.53
CA ALA A 138 -11.67 8.13 1.84
C ALA A 138 -13.04 8.80 2.08
N LEU A 139 -13.30 9.27 3.30
CA LEU A 139 -14.51 10.04 3.63
C LEU A 139 -14.56 11.38 2.89
N GLU A 140 -13.47 12.14 2.87
CA GLU A 140 -13.38 13.42 2.14
C GLU A 140 -13.69 13.23 0.64
N LYS A 141 -13.22 12.13 0.03
CA LYS A 141 -13.54 11.77 -1.37
C LYS A 141 -15.02 11.44 -1.56
N GLU A 142 -15.58 10.60 -0.69
CA GLU A 142 -16.99 10.23 -0.75
C GLU A 142 -17.92 11.45 -0.58
N VAL A 143 -17.54 12.40 0.29
CA VAL A 143 -18.26 13.67 0.47
C VAL A 143 -18.17 14.54 -0.78
N ALA A 144 -17.00 14.63 -1.41
CA ALA A 144 -16.81 15.40 -2.64
C ALA A 144 -17.61 14.82 -3.82
N GLU A 145 -17.72 13.49 -3.91
CA GLU A 145 -18.45 12.81 -4.98
C GLU A 145 -19.97 12.81 -4.79
N LYS A 146 -20.44 12.55 -3.56
CA LYS A 146 -21.87 12.32 -3.29
C LYS A 146 -22.57 13.48 -2.58
N GLY A 147 -21.83 14.48 -2.08
CA GLY A 147 -22.40 15.64 -1.38
C GLY A 147 -23.23 15.27 -0.15
N ILE A 148 -22.81 14.23 0.59
CA ILE A 148 -23.58 13.67 1.71
C ILE A 148 -23.49 14.56 2.96
N ILE A 149 -24.58 14.62 3.72
CA ILE A 149 -24.63 15.23 5.06
C ILE A 149 -23.82 14.36 6.03
N LEU A 150 -22.80 14.94 6.63
CA LEU A 150 -21.92 14.26 7.58
C LEU A 150 -22.67 13.83 8.85
N ASN A 151 -22.42 12.62 9.32
CA ASN A 151 -22.90 12.13 10.61
C ASN A 151 -22.09 12.75 11.77
N GLU A 152 -22.68 12.83 12.96
CA GLU A 152 -22.04 13.41 14.16
C GLU A 152 -20.68 12.75 14.48
N SER A 153 -20.58 11.44 14.32
CA SER A 153 -19.33 10.67 14.48
C SER A 153 -18.23 11.08 13.48
N GLN A 154 -18.62 11.52 12.29
CA GLN A 154 -17.70 11.97 11.25
C GLN A 154 -17.21 13.40 11.53
N VAL A 155 -18.08 14.26 12.05
CA VAL A 155 -17.74 15.62 12.48
C VAL A 155 -16.72 15.57 13.63
N GLN A 156 -16.99 14.77 14.67
CA GLN A 156 -16.05 14.59 15.79
C GLN A 156 -14.68 14.05 15.32
N ALA A 157 -14.66 13.18 14.31
CA ALA A 157 -13.42 12.67 13.75
C ALA A 157 -12.61 13.74 12.98
N LEU A 158 -13.30 14.66 12.29
CA LEU A 158 -12.69 15.80 11.61
C LEU A 158 -12.16 16.83 12.62
N GLU A 159 -12.90 17.08 13.70
CA GLU A 159 -12.48 17.96 14.79
C GLU A 159 -11.21 17.44 15.47
N ARG A 160 -11.17 16.15 15.80
CA ARG A 160 -9.99 15.51 16.38
C ARG A 160 -8.76 15.59 15.47
N LYS A 161 -8.95 15.47 14.14
CA LYS A 161 -7.86 15.65 13.17
C LYS A 161 -7.30 17.08 13.23
N LYS A 162 -8.19 18.08 13.31
CA LYS A 162 -7.78 19.50 13.44
C LYS A 162 -6.99 19.72 14.72
N GLU A 163 -7.44 19.17 15.85
CA GLU A 163 -6.73 19.25 17.13
C GLU A 163 -5.35 18.59 17.07
N ASP A 164 -5.24 17.40 16.48
CA ASP A 164 -3.96 16.70 16.32
C ASP A 164 -2.99 17.48 15.40
N ASP A 165 -3.51 18.11 14.33
CA ASP A 165 -2.71 18.95 13.43
C ASP A 165 -2.23 20.23 14.13
N ILE A 166 -3.08 20.87 14.96
CA ILE A 166 -2.74 22.04 15.79
C ILE A 166 -1.74 21.67 16.90
N SER A 167 -1.82 20.47 17.48
CA SER A 167 -0.86 20.05 18.51
C SER A 167 0.51 19.68 17.93
N THR A 168 0.56 19.28 16.66
CA THR A 168 1.79 18.83 15.99
C THR A 168 2.57 19.99 15.38
N GLY A 169 1.91 21.12 15.10
CA GLY A 169 2.56 22.38 14.68
C GLY A 169 2.18 23.52 15.62
N GLU A 170 3.18 24.10 16.28
CA GLU A 170 3.13 25.27 17.17
C GLU A 170 3.03 24.96 18.67
N ILE A 171 4.14 24.51 19.25
CA ILE A 171 4.54 25.11 20.53
C ILE A 171 5.28 26.40 20.16
N GLU A 172 4.55 27.50 19.98
CA GLU A 172 5.14 28.79 20.27
C GLU A 172 5.45 28.80 21.77
N CYS A 173 6.67 28.39 22.11
CA CYS A 173 7.24 28.61 23.42
C CYS A 173 7.57 30.10 23.53
N SER A 174 6.54 30.95 23.58
CA SER A 174 6.68 32.36 23.92
C SER A 174 6.88 32.42 25.43
N GLY A 175 8.14 32.36 25.84
CA GLY A 175 8.55 32.59 27.22
C GLY A 175 7.98 33.91 27.72
N THR A 176 7.05 33.82 28.67
CA THR A 176 6.80 34.94 29.56
C THR A 176 7.72 34.75 30.75
N LEU A 177 8.97 35.19 30.60
CA LEU A 177 9.77 35.59 31.74
C LEU A 177 9.05 36.80 32.34
N ILE A 178 8.26 36.58 33.39
CA ILE A 178 7.77 37.68 34.22
C ILE A 178 9.01 38.25 34.91
N PRO A 179 9.41 39.52 34.63
CA PRO A 179 10.48 40.14 35.38
C PRO A 179 9.94 40.39 36.80
N GLN A 180 10.63 39.85 37.81
CA GLN A 180 10.41 40.23 39.21
C GLN A 180 10.84 41.69 39.37
N SER A 181 9.95 42.62 39.05
CA SER A 181 10.13 44.04 39.36
C SER A 181 9.90 44.24 40.84
N SER A 182 10.93 44.76 41.50
CA SER A 182 10.96 45.26 42.87
C SER A 182 9.67 45.96 43.31
N ILE A 183 9.11 45.52 44.44
CA ILE A 183 8.28 46.38 45.29
C ILE A 183 9.10 46.67 46.55
N SER A 184 9.67 47.87 46.55
CA SER A 184 10.11 48.59 47.73
C SER A 184 8.89 49.16 48.44
N GLY A 185 8.83 49.05 49.78
CA GLY A 185 8.16 50.06 50.60
C GLY A 185 7.25 49.56 51.74
N LYS A 186 7.79 49.68 52.96
CA LYS A 186 7.17 50.20 54.20
C LYS A 186 5.87 49.54 54.72
N ILE A 187 5.94 48.94 55.91
CA ILE A 187 5.68 49.53 57.24
C ILE A 187 6.51 48.75 58.27
#